data_AF-A0A718X2R5-F1
#
_entry.id   AF-A0A718X2R5-F1
#
_cell.length_a   1.000
_cell.length_b   1.000
_cell.length_c   1.000
_cell.angle_alpha   90.00
_cell.angle_beta   90.00
_cell.angle_gamma   90.00
#
_symmetry.space_group_name_H-M   'P 1'
#
loop_
_entity.id
_entity.type
_entity.pdbx_description
1 polymer ?
#
loop_
_entity_poly.entity_id
_entity_poly.type
_entity_poly.pdbx_seq_one_letter_code
_entity_poly.pdbx_strand_id
1 'polypeptide(L)'
;MKKNRAFLKWAGGKYPLLDDIKRHLPKGECLVEPFVGAGSVFLNTDFSRYILADINSDLISLYNIVKLRTDEYVQASRELFMPETNQAEVYYQLREEFNTCQDPFRRAVLFLYLNRYGYNGLCRYNLRGEFNVPFGRYKRPYFPEAELYHFAEKAQNAFFYCESYADSMARADKSSVVYCDPPYAPLS
;
A
#
# COMPACT_ATOMS: atom_id res chain seq x y z
N MET A 1 1.37 14.89 18.27
CA MET A 1 2.29 13.96 17.57
C MET A 1 2.24 14.24 16.08
N LYS A 2 3.37 14.15 15.38
CA LYS A 2 3.39 14.20 13.90
C LYS A 2 2.79 12.89 13.37
N LYS A 3 1.79 12.97 12.48
CA LYS A 3 1.21 11.80 11.80
C LYS A 3 2.01 11.52 10.53
N ASN A 4 2.30 10.24 10.28
CA ASN A 4 2.99 9.78 9.07
C ASN A 4 1.95 9.38 8.01
N ARG A 5 2.14 9.84 6.78
CA ARG A 5 1.26 9.48 5.65
C ARG A 5 1.75 8.21 4.99
N ALA A 6 0.81 7.43 4.47
CA ALA A 6 1.12 6.33 3.57
C ALA A 6 1.59 6.84 2.20
N PHE A 7 2.48 6.08 1.56
CA PHE A 7 2.98 6.39 0.23
C PHE A 7 2.00 6.00 -0.89
N LEU A 8 0.92 5.26 -0.59
CA LEU A 8 -0.18 4.98 -1.52
C LEU A 8 -1.42 5.82 -1.20
N LYS A 9 -2.17 6.19 -2.25
CA LYS A 9 -3.58 6.58 -2.11
C LYS A 9 -4.41 5.31 -2.04
N TRP A 10 -5.30 5.22 -1.06
CA TRP A 10 -6.07 3.98 -0.86
C TRP A 10 -7.45 4.29 -0.31
N ALA A 11 -8.45 3.59 -0.83
CA ALA A 11 -9.79 3.65 -0.30
C ALA A 11 -9.79 3.16 1.15
N GLY A 12 -10.56 3.82 2.02
CA GLY A 12 -10.63 3.46 3.45
C GLY A 12 -9.44 3.93 4.29
N GLY A 13 -8.52 4.76 3.76
CA GLY A 13 -7.39 5.28 4.52
C GLY A 13 -7.79 5.92 5.86
N LYS A 14 -7.32 5.33 6.97
CA LYS A 14 -7.71 5.68 8.34
C LYS A 14 -6.99 6.89 8.92
N TYR A 15 -6.25 7.65 8.12
CA TYR A 15 -5.48 8.82 8.56
C TYR A 15 -6.26 9.82 9.45
N PRO A 16 -7.53 10.18 9.14
CA PRO A 16 -8.33 11.03 10.01
C PRO A 16 -8.68 10.39 11.36
N LEU A 17 -8.88 9.07 11.38
CA LEU A 17 -9.34 8.28 12.53
C LEU A 17 -8.19 7.76 13.42
N LEU A 18 -6.93 8.06 13.07
CA LEU A 18 -5.76 7.52 13.77
C LEU A 18 -5.76 7.82 15.27
N ASP A 19 -6.22 9.00 15.69
CA ASP A 19 -6.19 9.37 17.11
C ASP A 19 -7.21 8.55 17.91
N ASP A 20 -8.39 8.30 17.35
CA ASP A 20 -9.43 7.47 17.96
C ASP A 20 -9.05 5.99 17.95
N ILE A 21 -8.44 5.50 16.86
CA ILE A 21 -7.93 4.13 16.79
C ILE A 21 -6.87 3.92 17.88
N LYS A 22 -5.86 4.80 17.96
CA LYS A 22 -4.78 4.68 18.96
C LYS A 22 -5.28 4.76 20.39
N ARG A 23 -6.38 5.49 20.64
CA ARG A 23 -7.00 5.58 21.97
C ARG A 23 -7.55 4.22 22.43
N HIS A 24 -8.07 3.41 21.51
CA HIS A 24 -8.73 2.14 21.83
C HIS A 24 -7.88 0.92 21.51
N LEU A 25 -6.79 1.09 20.76
CA LEU A 25 -5.87 0.01 20.40
C LEU A 25 -5.04 -0.40 21.64
N PRO A 26 -5.13 -1.65 22.12
CA PRO A 26 -4.33 -2.11 23.24
C PRO A 26 -2.83 -2.08 22.92
N LYS A 27 -2.02 -2.06 23.98
CA LYS A 27 -0.57 -2.32 23.85
C LYS A 27 -0.32 -3.81 23.71
N GLY A 28 0.75 -4.16 23.00
CA GLY A 28 1.26 -5.52 22.85
C GLY A 28 2.63 -5.48 22.20
N GLU A 29 3.19 -6.65 21.92
CA GLU A 29 4.48 -6.74 21.21
C GLU A 29 4.27 -6.72 19.70
N CYS A 30 3.29 -7.47 19.21
CA CYS A 30 3.00 -7.64 17.79
C CYS A 30 1.67 -7.00 17.42
N LEU A 31 1.64 -6.18 16.37
CA LEU A 31 0.38 -5.80 15.73
C LEU A 31 0.14 -6.69 14.51
N VAL A 32 -1.03 -7.32 14.47
CA VAL A 32 -1.52 -8.07 13.31
C VAL A 32 -2.57 -7.23 12.60
N GLU A 33 -2.34 -6.92 11.32
CA GLU A 33 -3.32 -6.24 10.45
C GLU A 33 -3.71 -7.16 9.28
N PRO A 34 -4.86 -7.86 9.36
CA PRO A 34 -5.34 -8.77 8.29
C PRO A 34 -5.78 -8.07 7.00
N PHE A 35 -5.95 -6.75 7.05
CA PHE A 35 -6.42 -5.88 5.97
C PHE A 35 -5.55 -4.62 5.93
N VAL A 36 -4.23 -4.77 5.76
CA VAL A 36 -3.29 -3.66 5.95
C VAL A 36 -3.59 -2.47 5.03
N GLY A 37 -4.07 -2.72 3.79
CA GLY A 37 -4.28 -1.66 2.81
C GLY A 37 -3.05 -0.76 2.70
N ALA A 38 -3.21 0.56 2.80
CA ALA A 38 -2.09 1.52 2.79
C ALA A 38 -1.20 1.53 4.04
N GLY A 39 -1.52 0.75 5.09
CA GLY A 39 -0.74 0.67 6.32
C GLY A 39 -0.77 1.91 7.20
N SER A 40 -1.88 2.66 7.23
CA SER A 40 -1.96 3.90 8.03
C SER A 40 -1.76 3.66 9.53
N VAL A 41 -2.32 2.57 10.09
CA VAL A 41 -2.18 2.24 11.52
C VAL A 41 -0.77 1.74 11.81
N PHE A 42 -0.26 0.81 11.00
CA PHE A 42 1.16 0.42 10.98
C PHE A 42 2.09 1.64 11.04
N LEU A 43 1.97 2.60 10.13
CA LEU A 43 2.88 3.77 10.05
C LEU A 43 2.79 4.75 11.24
N ASN A 44 1.78 4.62 12.09
CA ASN A 44 1.49 5.57 13.17
C ASN A 44 1.43 4.94 14.58
N THR A 45 1.85 3.68 14.69
CA THR A 45 1.98 2.93 15.96
C THR A 45 3.42 2.47 16.17
N ASP A 46 3.78 2.09 17.40
CA ASP A 46 5.15 1.75 17.81
C ASP A 46 5.21 0.37 18.48
N PHE A 47 4.66 -0.66 17.83
CA PHE A 47 4.81 -2.06 18.23
C PHE A 47 6.22 -2.55 17.89
N SER A 48 6.71 -3.57 18.60
CA SER A 48 8.06 -4.11 18.37
C SER A 48 8.15 -4.90 17.06
N ARG A 49 7.06 -5.57 16.65
CA ARG A 49 6.95 -6.26 15.36
C ARG A 49 5.55 -6.16 14.77
N TYR A 50 5.45 -6.43 13.47
CA TYR A 50 4.20 -6.40 12.72
C TYR A 50 4.01 -7.64 11.85
N ILE A 51 2.78 -8.13 11.79
CA ILE A 51 2.31 -9.10 10.81
C ILE A 51 1.24 -8.40 9.97
N LEU A 52 1.57 -8.09 8.73
CA LEU A 52 0.75 -7.27 7.85
C LEU A 52 0.28 -8.12 6.68
N ALA A 53 -1.02 -8.25 6.48
CA ALA A 53 -1.58 -9.08 5.43
C ALA A 53 -2.62 -8.33 4.61
N ASP A 54 -2.73 -8.72 3.34
CA ASP A 54 -3.77 -8.28 2.42
C ASP A 54 -3.97 -9.38 1.37
N ILE A 55 -5.16 -9.45 0.78
CA ILE A 55 -5.44 -10.38 -0.31
C ILE A 55 -4.84 -9.90 -1.65
N ASN A 56 -4.50 -8.61 -1.75
CA ASN A 56 -3.91 -8.04 -2.94
C ASN A 56 -2.42 -8.42 -3.06
N SER A 57 -2.11 -9.33 -3.99
CA SER A 57 -0.77 -9.82 -4.24
C SER A 57 0.21 -8.74 -4.75
N ASP A 58 -0.26 -7.80 -5.59
CA ASP A 58 0.58 -6.70 -6.08
C ASP A 58 0.99 -5.77 -4.93
N LEU A 59 0.08 -5.51 -3.99
CA LEU A 59 0.35 -4.70 -2.81
C LEU A 59 1.41 -5.34 -1.91
N ILE A 60 1.27 -6.63 -1.62
CA ILE A 60 2.22 -7.35 -0.75
C ILE A 60 3.59 -7.52 -1.44
N SER A 61 3.60 -7.77 -2.75
CA SER A 61 4.83 -7.80 -3.55
C SER A 61 5.56 -6.46 -3.49
N LEU A 62 4.83 -5.36 -3.73
CA LEU A 62 5.33 -3.99 -3.62
C LEU A 62 5.94 -3.71 -2.24
N TYR A 63 5.25 -4.06 -1.15
CA TYR A 63 5.75 -3.81 0.20
C TYR A 63 7.05 -4.53 0.51
N ASN A 64 7.19 -5.79 0.08
CA ASN A 64 8.45 -6.52 0.21
C ASN A 64 9.56 -5.90 -0.65
N ILE A 65 9.27 -5.45 -1.86
CA ILE A 65 10.25 -4.76 -2.73
C ILE A 65 10.72 -3.45 -2.09
N VAL A 66 9.81 -2.61 -1.59
CA VAL A 66 10.17 -1.36 -0.90
C VAL A 66 10.99 -1.64 0.35
N LYS A 67 10.68 -2.70 1.09
CA LYS A 67 11.45 -3.13 2.28
C LYS A 67 12.88 -3.56 1.94
N LEU A 68 13.06 -4.34 0.88
CA LEU A 68 14.31 -5.05 0.58
C LEU A 68 15.22 -4.34 -0.41
N ARG A 69 14.66 -3.50 -1.29
CA ARG A 69 15.35 -2.83 -2.41
C ARG A 69 14.97 -1.35 -2.48
N THR A 70 14.99 -0.67 -1.33
CA THR A 70 14.42 0.68 -1.17
C THR A 70 15.01 1.70 -2.15
N ASP A 71 16.34 1.86 -2.18
CA ASP A 71 16.98 2.89 -3.02
C ASP A 71 16.76 2.63 -4.50
N GLU A 72 16.88 1.38 -4.92
CA GLU A 72 16.63 0.96 -6.30
C GLU A 72 15.17 1.22 -6.70
N TYR A 73 14.21 0.87 -5.83
CA TYR A 73 12.79 1.11 -6.05
C TYR A 73 12.46 2.60 -6.14
N VAL A 74 13.01 3.42 -5.23
CA VAL A 74 12.80 4.86 -5.21
C VAL A 74 13.36 5.49 -6.49
N GLN A 75 14.58 5.12 -6.89
CA GLN A 75 15.18 5.62 -8.12
C GLN A 75 14.34 5.28 -9.36
N ALA A 76 14.02 3.99 -9.57
CA ALA A 76 13.25 3.54 -10.71
C ALA A 76 11.83 4.15 -10.73
N SER A 77 11.22 4.30 -9.56
CA SER A 77 9.89 4.91 -9.45
C SER A 77 9.93 6.41 -9.74
N ARG A 78 10.96 7.14 -9.28
CA ARG A 78 11.10 8.59 -9.49
C ARG A 78 11.14 8.95 -10.99
N GLU A 79 11.75 8.10 -11.82
CA GLU A 79 11.82 8.29 -13.27
C GLU A 79 10.44 8.32 -13.94
N LEU A 80 9.42 7.70 -13.34
CA LEU A 80 8.05 7.75 -13.85
C LEU A 80 7.26 8.98 -13.37
N PHE A 81 7.80 9.82 -12.48
CA PHE A 81 7.11 10.97 -11.90
C PHE A 81 7.50 12.30 -12.57
N MET A 82 7.52 12.28 -13.90
CA MET A 82 7.92 13.39 -14.75
C MET A 82 6.73 13.96 -15.54
N PRO A 83 6.79 15.22 -16.04
CA PRO A 83 5.70 15.80 -16.83
C PRO A 83 5.34 14.98 -18.08
N GLU A 84 6.34 14.34 -18.71
CA GLU A 84 6.20 13.59 -19.95
C GLU A 84 5.33 12.35 -19.76
N THR A 85 5.33 11.76 -18.56
CA THR A 85 4.50 10.60 -18.21
C THR A 85 3.09 10.98 -17.79
N ASN A 86 2.76 12.28 -17.67
CA ASN A 86 1.43 12.77 -17.28
C ASN A 86 0.49 12.99 -18.48
N GLN A 87 0.48 12.04 -19.40
CA GLN A 87 -0.33 12.04 -20.62
C GLN A 87 -1.21 10.78 -20.64
N ALA A 88 -2.41 10.88 -21.19
CA ALA A 88 -3.38 9.79 -21.17
C ALA A 88 -2.84 8.56 -21.94
N GLU A 89 -2.20 8.80 -23.06
CA GLU A 89 -1.60 7.82 -23.95
C GLU A 89 -0.51 7.04 -23.23
N VAL A 90 0.42 7.74 -22.57
CA VAL A 90 1.51 7.14 -21.79
C VAL A 90 0.95 6.35 -20.60
N TYR A 91 -0.05 6.90 -19.90
CA TYR A 91 -0.70 6.20 -18.80
C TYR A 91 -1.30 4.86 -19.24
N TYR A 92 -2.00 4.82 -20.37
CA TYR A 92 -2.60 3.59 -20.86
C TYR A 92 -1.58 2.58 -21.37
N GLN A 93 -0.48 3.04 -21.99
CA GLN A 93 0.63 2.18 -22.37
C GLN A 93 1.29 1.54 -21.15
N LEU A 94 1.61 2.31 -20.11
CA LEU A 94 2.19 1.80 -18.87
C LEU A 94 1.23 0.89 -18.09
N ARG A 95 -0.09 1.11 -18.22
CA ARG A 95 -1.11 0.21 -17.66
C ARG A 95 -1.16 -1.12 -18.40
N GLU A 96 -1.05 -1.12 -19.72
CA GLU A 96 -0.95 -2.34 -20.51
C GLU A 96 0.35 -3.10 -20.20
N GLU A 97 1.47 -2.39 -20.06
CA GLU A 97 2.73 -2.96 -19.60
C GLU A 97 2.54 -3.62 -18.22
N PHE A 98 1.91 -2.93 -17.27
CA PHE A 98 1.63 -3.50 -15.95
C PHE A 98 0.78 -4.79 -16.05
N ASN A 99 -0.21 -4.84 -16.93
CA ASN A 99 -1.08 -6.02 -17.07
C ASN A 99 -0.38 -7.21 -17.73
N THR A 100 0.64 -6.98 -18.56
CA THR A 100 1.36 -8.02 -19.31
C THR A 100 2.71 -8.39 -18.68
N CYS A 101 3.28 -7.52 -17.85
CA CYS A 101 4.56 -7.71 -17.18
C CYS A 101 4.49 -8.78 -16.10
N GLN A 102 5.45 -9.71 -16.12
CA GLN A 102 5.64 -10.76 -15.12
C GLN A 102 6.76 -10.45 -14.11
N ASP A 103 7.60 -9.44 -14.36
CA ASP A 103 8.67 -9.05 -13.44
C ASP A 103 8.10 -8.33 -12.21
N PRO A 104 8.26 -8.87 -10.99
CA PRO A 104 7.70 -8.27 -9.78
C PRO A 104 8.22 -6.86 -9.52
N PHE A 105 9.49 -6.58 -9.84
CA PHE A 105 10.07 -5.27 -9.58
C PHE A 105 9.46 -4.18 -10.48
N ARG A 106 9.40 -4.43 -11.80
CA ARG A 106 8.77 -3.52 -12.75
C ARG A 106 7.30 -3.33 -12.45
N ARG A 107 6.56 -4.40 -12.11
CA ARG A 107 5.16 -4.29 -11.67
C ARG A 107 5.01 -3.37 -10.47
N ALA A 108 5.86 -3.49 -9.45
CA ALA A 108 5.79 -2.64 -8.25
C ALA A 108 6.06 -1.16 -8.57
N VAL A 109 7.00 -0.88 -9.48
CA VAL A 109 7.29 0.49 -9.94
C VAL A 109 6.07 1.08 -10.67
N LEU A 110 5.52 0.32 -11.62
CA LEU A 110 4.31 0.72 -12.35
C LEU A 110 3.09 0.86 -11.44
N PHE A 111 2.95 0.02 -10.41
CA PHE A 111 1.84 0.06 -9.48
C PHE A 111 1.75 1.42 -8.75
N LEU A 112 2.89 1.96 -8.29
CA LEU A 112 2.91 3.28 -7.65
C LEU A 112 2.57 4.39 -8.64
N TYR A 113 3.09 4.32 -9.86
CA TYR A 113 2.71 5.25 -10.94
C TYR A 113 1.19 5.21 -11.18
N LEU A 114 0.62 4.02 -11.42
CA LEU A 114 -0.81 3.85 -11.66
C LEU A 114 -1.67 4.32 -10.48
N ASN A 115 -1.21 4.12 -9.25
CA ASN A 115 -1.89 4.62 -8.05
C ASN A 115 -1.93 6.16 -7.99
N ARG A 116 -0.84 6.83 -8.37
CA ARG A 116 -0.72 8.29 -8.26
C ARG A 116 -1.29 9.03 -9.47
N TYR A 117 -1.24 8.42 -10.66
CA TYR A 117 -1.73 8.98 -11.91
C TYR A 117 -3.16 8.54 -12.25
N GLY A 118 -3.60 7.39 -11.74
CA GLY A 118 -4.93 6.82 -11.98
C GLY A 118 -6.04 7.50 -11.18
N TYR A 119 -7.26 7.42 -11.71
CA TYR A 119 -8.44 8.07 -11.15
C TYR A 119 -8.65 7.77 -9.67
N ASN A 120 -8.64 8.81 -8.84
CA ASN A 120 -8.84 8.79 -7.39
C ASN A 120 -7.91 7.86 -6.60
N GLY A 121 -6.82 7.36 -7.19
CA GLY A 121 -5.97 6.35 -6.56
C GLY A 121 -6.72 5.05 -6.27
N LEU A 122 -7.71 4.72 -7.11
CA LEU A 122 -8.37 3.43 -7.06
C LEU A 122 -7.37 2.31 -7.38
N CYS A 123 -7.61 1.15 -6.78
CA CYS A 123 -6.98 -0.10 -7.15
C CYS A 123 -8.09 -1.06 -7.56
N ARG A 124 -8.22 -1.33 -8.86
CA ARG A 124 -9.34 -2.12 -9.39
C ARG A 124 -8.89 -2.98 -10.56
N TYR A 125 -9.30 -4.24 -10.49
CA TYR A 125 -9.02 -5.27 -11.48
C TYR A 125 -10.34 -5.82 -12.04
N ASN A 126 -10.30 -6.33 -13.26
CA ASN A 126 -11.38 -7.16 -13.79
C ASN A 126 -11.23 -8.63 -13.32
N LEU A 127 -12.17 -9.49 -13.72
CA LEU A 127 -12.12 -10.93 -13.37
C LEU A 127 -10.93 -11.69 -13.98
N ARG A 128 -10.24 -11.10 -14.97
CA ARG A 128 -9.01 -11.66 -15.55
C ARG A 128 -7.74 -11.22 -14.79
N GLY A 129 -7.89 -10.43 -13.72
CA GLY A 129 -6.77 -9.90 -12.96
C GLY A 129 -6.07 -8.70 -13.63
N GLU A 130 -6.71 -8.07 -14.62
CA GLU A 130 -6.13 -6.91 -15.33
C GLU A 130 -6.58 -5.61 -14.64
N PHE A 131 -5.61 -4.76 -14.29
CA PHE A 131 -5.85 -3.44 -13.73
C PHE A 131 -6.53 -2.54 -14.76
N ASN A 132 -7.66 -1.91 -14.38
CA ASN A 132 -8.54 -1.22 -15.31
C ASN A 132 -8.98 0.19 -14.85
N VAL A 133 -8.21 0.83 -13.97
CA VAL A 133 -8.47 2.21 -13.53
C VAL A 133 -8.11 3.19 -14.67
N PRO A 134 -8.98 4.16 -15.01
CA PRO A 134 -8.70 5.16 -16.05
C PRO A 134 -7.74 6.25 -15.56
N PHE A 135 -7.20 7.04 -16.49
CA PHE A 135 -6.31 8.15 -16.18
C PHE A 135 -7.00 9.24 -15.34
N GLY A 136 -6.32 9.74 -14.30
CA GLY A 136 -6.89 10.66 -13.31
C GLY A 136 -6.79 12.15 -13.63
N ARG A 137 -6.02 12.54 -14.67
CA ARG A 137 -5.86 13.94 -15.14
C ARG A 137 -5.43 14.93 -14.04
N TYR A 138 -4.56 14.50 -13.15
CA TYR A 138 -3.99 15.39 -12.12
C TYR A 138 -3.02 16.39 -12.74
N LYS A 139 -3.00 17.63 -12.21
CA LYS A 139 -2.05 18.66 -12.69
C LYS A 139 -0.60 18.25 -12.49
N ARG A 140 -0.28 17.71 -11.30
CA ARG A 140 1.06 17.23 -10.95
C ARG A 140 0.93 16.16 -9.85
N PRO A 141 1.01 14.87 -10.19
CA PRO A 141 1.07 13.80 -9.20
C PRO A 141 2.26 14.01 -8.24
N TYR A 142 2.02 13.80 -6.95
CA TYR A 142 3.06 13.87 -5.91
C TYR A 142 3.85 12.56 -5.86
N PHE A 143 5.18 12.65 -5.94
CA PHE A 143 6.08 11.52 -5.71
C PHE A 143 6.36 11.37 -4.20
N PRO A 144 5.94 10.25 -3.56
CA PRO A 144 5.98 10.09 -2.11
C PRO A 144 7.32 9.59 -1.60
N GLU A 145 8.41 10.30 -1.91
CA GLU A 145 9.77 9.88 -1.60
C GLU A 145 10.02 9.71 -0.10
N ALA A 146 9.65 10.72 0.70
CA ALA A 146 9.83 10.68 2.15
C ALA A 146 8.98 9.58 2.80
N GLU A 147 7.75 9.37 2.31
CA GLU A 147 6.87 8.31 2.80
C GLU A 147 7.39 6.91 2.44
N LEU A 148 8.04 6.74 1.28
CA LEU A 148 8.67 5.47 0.87
C LEU A 148 9.82 5.10 1.81
N TYR A 149 10.72 6.03 2.10
CA TYR A 149 11.84 5.78 3.02
C TYR A 149 11.35 5.50 4.44
N HIS A 150 10.37 6.27 4.93
CA HIS A 150 9.77 6.02 6.24
C HIS A 150 9.08 4.66 6.32
N PHE A 151 8.35 4.27 5.26
CA PHE A 151 7.76 2.94 5.18
C PHE A 151 8.83 1.84 5.23
N ALA A 152 9.90 1.98 4.45
CA ALA A 152 10.98 1.00 4.39
C ALA A 152 11.71 0.83 5.74
N GLU A 153 11.95 1.93 6.46
CA GLU A 153 12.52 1.93 7.81
C GLU A 153 11.62 1.15 8.79
N LYS A 154 10.32 1.48 8.84
CA LYS A 154 9.36 0.76 9.67
C LYS A 154 9.20 -0.71 9.28
N ALA A 155 9.28 -0.99 7.98
CA ALA A 155 9.07 -2.33 7.42
C ALA A 155 10.15 -3.34 7.83
N GLN A 156 11.29 -2.87 8.36
CA GLN A 156 12.32 -3.77 8.90
C GLN A 156 11.79 -4.66 10.03
N ASN A 157 10.83 -4.14 10.82
CA ASN A 157 10.17 -4.87 11.89
C ASN A 157 8.84 -5.52 11.47
N ALA A 158 8.55 -5.59 10.16
CA ALA A 158 7.29 -6.12 9.64
C ALA A 158 7.50 -7.33 8.73
N PHE A 159 6.57 -8.28 8.78
CA PHE A 159 6.41 -9.33 7.78
C PHE A 159 5.12 -9.11 6.98
N PHE A 160 5.21 -9.27 5.66
CA PHE A 160 4.09 -9.04 4.74
C PHE A 160 3.63 -10.37 4.13
N TYR A 161 2.34 -10.67 4.22
CA TYR A 161 1.74 -11.91 3.73
C TYR A 161 0.58 -11.65 2.77
N CYS A 162 0.56 -12.38 1.65
CA CYS A 162 -0.54 -12.35 0.70
C CYS A 162 -1.45 -13.54 1.00
N GLU A 163 -2.45 -13.34 1.86
CA GLU A 163 -3.33 -14.39 2.36
C GLU A 163 -4.68 -13.82 2.80
N SER A 164 -5.65 -14.70 3.04
CA SER A 164 -6.95 -14.30 3.55
C SER A 164 -6.85 -13.81 5.00
N TYR A 165 -7.87 -13.06 5.43
CA TYR A 165 -7.94 -12.55 6.80
C TYR A 165 -7.97 -13.68 7.84
N ALA A 166 -8.60 -14.81 7.54
CA ALA A 166 -8.68 -15.94 8.45
C ALA A 166 -7.29 -16.52 8.76
N ASP A 167 -6.45 -16.67 7.73
CA ASP A 167 -5.10 -17.22 7.84
C ASP A 167 -4.17 -16.28 8.60
N SER A 168 -4.24 -14.98 8.29
CA SER A 168 -3.43 -13.96 8.97
C SER A 168 -3.83 -13.77 10.43
N MET A 169 -5.13 -13.83 10.76
CA MET A 169 -5.61 -13.81 12.14
C MET A 169 -5.14 -15.05 12.93
N ALA A 170 -5.03 -16.22 12.29
CA ALA A 170 -4.53 -17.43 12.92
C ALA A 170 -3.04 -17.37 13.29
N ARG A 171 -2.29 -16.38 12.78
CA ARG A 171 -0.89 -16.12 13.18
C ARG A 171 -0.75 -15.38 14.50
N ALA A 172 -1.85 -14.82 15.04
CA ALA A 172 -1.82 -14.09 16.29
C ALA A 172 -1.53 -15.03 17.47
N ASP A 173 -0.70 -14.58 18.40
CA ASP A 173 -0.36 -15.28 19.64
C ASP A 173 -0.75 -14.44 20.88
N LYS A 174 -0.39 -14.90 22.08
CA LYS A 174 -0.71 -14.21 23.35
C LYS A 174 -0.12 -12.80 23.49
N SER A 175 0.90 -12.46 22.69
CA SER A 175 1.57 -11.16 22.65
C SER A 175 1.05 -10.25 21.52
N SER A 176 0.09 -10.74 20.73
CA SER A 176 -0.48 -10.02 19.59
C SER A 176 -1.66 -9.14 19.97
N VAL A 177 -1.74 -8.00 19.31
CA VAL A 177 -2.94 -7.16 19.19
C VAL A 177 -3.40 -7.25 17.74
N VAL A 178 -4.68 -7.48 17.49
CA VAL A 178 -5.23 -7.59 16.14
C VAL A 178 -6.06 -6.34 15.83
N TYR A 179 -5.76 -5.65 14.74
CA TYR A 179 -6.55 -4.54 14.21
C TYR A 179 -7.10 -4.91 12.83
N CYS A 180 -8.42 -4.93 12.70
CA CYS A 180 -9.10 -5.28 11.46
C CYS A 180 -9.79 -4.07 10.85
N ASP A 181 -9.49 -3.79 9.58
CA ASP A 181 -10.14 -2.75 8.78
C ASP A 181 -10.72 -3.37 7.49
N PRO A 182 -11.79 -4.17 7.57
CA PRO A 182 -12.36 -4.83 6.41
C PRO A 182 -12.99 -3.82 5.43
N PRO A 183 -13.28 -4.24 4.18
CA PRO A 183 -14.14 -3.47 3.29
C PRO A 183 -15.45 -3.07 4.00
N TYR A 184 -15.86 -1.81 3.82
CA TYR A 184 -17.05 -1.29 4.49
C TYR A 184 -18.31 -2.09 4.12
N ALA A 185 -19.15 -2.32 5.12
CA ALA A 185 -20.47 -2.90 4.90
C ALA A 185 -21.34 -1.96 4.03
N PRO A 186 -22.29 -2.50 3.23
CA PRO A 186 -23.27 -1.69 2.53
C PRO A 186 -24.04 -0.79 3.50
N LEU A 187 -24.35 0.44 3.08
CA LEU A 187 -25.06 1.43 3.91
C LEU A 187 -26.57 1.18 4.07
N SER A 188 -27.05 -0.02 3.68
CA SER A 188 -28.46 -0.39 3.43
C SER A 188 -29.13 0.35 2.28
#